data_AF-A0A1N6HCP4-F1
#
_entry.id   AF-A0A1N6HCP4-F1
#
_cell.length_a   1.000
_cell.length_b   1.000
_cell.length_c   1.000
_cell.angle_alpha   90.00
_cell.angle_beta   90.00
_cell.angle_gamma   90.00
#
_symmetry.space_group_name_H-M   'P 1'
#
loop_
_entity.id
_entity.type
_entity.pdbx_description
1 polymer ?
#
loop_
_entity_poly.entity_id
_entity_poly.type
_entity_poly.pdbx_seq_one_letter_code
_entity_poly.pdbx_strand_id
1 'polypeptide(L)'
;MKKIILFSFLVLLLNCNKTESPKLEQSQNALKIDSKSNDSIALLALTKNLYQWNETESKGQDFDVLLKNENDSVYSEIDKTAHKKRLEELRKTNLFTEDFINNYNKVALKIDEEMKSGALVYKVGELPPYGNGANPWCNCQDRPDNFLDKIWIMNLKQDGQSVSYNWSWGDGLVYNLKAMKEDNQWKINTMEGFDYNSFVRSFQLSDDFTGNWENGLVILHISEATLNFEYHGQCMYSYPIRKINDNEFEMIWAREMDCKFDNGTNKTFGLKKVPEIGKSFAKYKLENSRLSVEYYYKDWVKKYSQEVQDKVFTPEYSRKIESY
;
A
#
# COMPACT_ATOMS: atom_id res chain seq x y z
N MET A 1 9.62 -14.83 -105.13
CA MET A 1 8.56 -14.48 -106.09
C MET A 1 7.47 -13.69 -105.36
N LYS A 2 7.08 -12.54 -105.93
CA LYS A 2 6.02 -11.65 -105.46
C LYS A 2 4.63 -12.30 -105.60
N LYS A 3 3.73 -12.01 -104.65
CA LYS A 3 2.32 -11.52 -104.79
C LYS A 3 1.67 -11.56 -103.39
N ILE A 4 1.29 -10.48 -102.71
CA ILE A 4 0.32 -9.38 -102.98
C ILE A 4 -1.16 -9.83 -102.80
N ILE A 5 -1.74 -9.30 -101.70
CA ILE A 5 -3.12 -8.81 -101.45
C ILE A 5 -4.23 -9.86 -101.15
N LEU A 6 -4.84 -9.80 -99.95
CA LEU A 6 -6.04 -8.96 -99.72
C LEU A 6 -6.30 -8.66 -98.24
N PHE A 7 -6.68 -7.41 -98.01
CA PHE A 7 -7.02 -6.76 -96.74
C PHE A 7 -8.51 -7.01 -96.44
N SER A 8 -8.87 -7.29 -95.19
CA SER A 8 -10.15 -6.79 -94.68
C SER A 8 -10.10 -6.61 -93.17
N PHE A 9 -10.41 -5.38 -92.79
CA PHE A 9 -10.55 -4.85 -91.44
C PHE A 9 -11.82 -5.41 -90.80
N LEU A 10 -11.72 -5.87 -89.55
CA LEU A 10 -12.76 -5.56 -88.58
C LEU A 10 -12.17 -5.53 -87.17
N VAL A 11 -12.12 -4.30 -86.64
CA VAL A 11 -11.87 -3.98 -85.24
C VAL A 11 -13.07 -4.45 -84.43
N LEU A 12 -12.86 -5.07 -83.27
CA LEU A 12 -13.66 -4.83 -82.05
C LEU A 12 -12.89 -5.33 -80.82
N LEU A 13 -12.22 -4.35 -80.23
CA LEU A 13 -11.90 -4.10 -78.84
C LEU A 13 -12.45 -5.04 -77.73
N LEU A 14 -11.49 -5.40 -76.86
CA LEU A 14 -11.50 -5.36 -75.39
C LEU A 14 -11.61 -6.66 -74.57
N ASN A 15 -10.57 -6.80 -73.75
CA ASN A 15 -10.40 -7.51 -72.48
C ASN A 15 -10.33 -9.05 -72.46
N CYS A 16 -9.16 -9.54 -72.84
CA CYS A 16 -8.48 -10.63 -72.15
C CYS A 16 -8.15 -10.22 -70.70
N ASN A 17 -8.64 -10.96 -69.71
CA ASN A 17 -7.82 -12.00 -69.07
C ASN A 17 -8.57 -12.76 -67.97
N LYS A 18 -8.81 -14.03 -68.28
CA LYS A 18 -8.54 -15.23 -67.46
C LYS A 18 -8.52 -15.05 -65.93
N THR A 19 -9.64 -15.48 -65.35
CA THR A 19 -9.77 -16.45 -64.25
C THR A 19 -8.58 -16.61 -63.30
N GLU A 20 -8.72 -16.03 -62.11
CA GLU A 20 -8.16 -16.54 -60.86
C GLU A 20 -9.30 -16.85 -59.87
N SER A 21 -9.03 -17.85 -59.03
CA SER A 21 -9.84 -18.50 -58.00
C SER A 21 -10.74 -17.59 -57.15
N PRO A 22 -11.80 -18.14 -56.51
CA PRO A 22 -12.78 -17.33 -55.80
C PRO A 22 -12.14 -16.60 -54.63
N LYS A 23 -12.35 -15.27 -54.60
CA LYS A 23 -12.08 -14.40 -53.46
C LYS A 23 -12.74 -14.97 -52.21
N LEU A 24 -11.91 -15.37 -51.23
CA LEU A 24 -12.31 -15.29 -49.83
C LEU A 24 -12.48 -13.80 -49.53
N GLU A 25 -13.72 -13.38 -49.26
CA GLU A 25 -13.96 -12.11 -48.58
C GLU A 25 -13.17 -12.12 -47.28
N GLN A 26 -12.23 -11.18 -47.16
CA GLN A 26 -11.68 -10.77 -45.88
C GLN A 26 -12.83 -10.19 -45.06
N SER A 27 -13.51 -11.06 -44.32
CA SER A 27 -14.15 -10.68 -43.07
C SER A 27 -13.03 -10.20 -42.15
N GLN A 28 -12.87 -8.88 -42.07
CA GLN A 28 -12.23 -8.21 -40.94
C GLN A 28 -13.05 -8.49 -39.67
N ASN A 29 -12.91 -9.70 -39.15
CA ASN A 29 -13.10 -9.99 -37.74
C ASN A 29 -11.85 -10.75 -37.31
N ALA A 30 -10.74 -10.00 -37.28
CA ALA A 30 -9.65 -10.37 -36.40
C ALA A 30 -10.25 -10.47 -35.00
N LEU A 31 -10.36 -11.71 -34.55
CA LEU A 31 -10.74 -12.12 -33.22
C LEU A 31 -10.18 -11.11 -32.21
N LYS A 32 -11.06 -10.47 -31.43
CA LYS A 32 -10.70 -9.94 -30.12
C LYS A 32 -10.31 -11.14 -29.26
N ILE A 33 -9.08 -11.63 -29.45
CA ILE A 33 -8.42 -12.51 -28.52
C ILE A 33 -8.16 -11.65 -27.28
N ASP A 34 -8.71 -12.12 -26.17
CA ASP A 34 -8.84 -11.46 -24.88
C ASP A 34 -7.55 -10.75 -24.45
N SER A 35 -7.48 -9.43 -24.66
CA SER A 35 -6.30 -8.63 -24.27
C SER A 35 -6.02 -8.71 -22.77
N LYS A 36 -7.02 -9.06 -21.95
CA LYS A 36 -6.88 -9.22 -20.50
C LYS A 36 -6.03 -10.43 -20.11
N SER A 37 -6.08 -11.54 -20.84
CA SER A 37 -5.29 -12.72 -20.46
C SER A 37 -3.79 -12.46 -20.64
N ASN A 38 -3.42 -11.82 -21.75
CA ASN A 38 -2.02 -11.49 -22.05
C ASN A 38 -1.48 -10.41 -21.11
N ASP A 39 -2.27 -9.38 -20.79
CA ASP A 39 -1.84 -8.35 -19.83
C ASP A 39 -1.67 -8.93 -18.42
N SER A 40 -2.53 -9.85 -17.98
CA SER A 40 -2.36 -10.51 -16.68
C SER A 40 -1.07 -11.34 -16.59
N ILE A 41 -0.70 -12.03 -17.67
CA ILE A 41 0.56 -12.79 -17.75
C ILE A 41 1.76 -11.83 -17.72
N ALA A 42 1.68 -10.72 -18.47
CA ALA A 42 2.74 -9.72 -18.50
C ALA A 42 2.94 -9.00 -17.16
N LEU A 43 1.84 -8.69 -16.45
CA LEU A 43 1.89 -8.10 -15.11
C LEU A 43 2.47 -9.06 -14.08
N LEU A 44 2.11 -10.36 -14.15
CA LEU A 44 2.72 -11.38 -13.28
C LEU A 44 4.23 -11.48 -13.55
N ALA A 45 4.64 -11.49 -14.82
CA ALA A 45 6.05 -11.52 -15.19
C ALA A 45 6.78 -10.25 -14.70
N LEU A 46 6.18 -9.07 -14.84
CA LEU A 46 6.72 -7.81 -14.31
C LEU A 46 6.95 -7.89 -12.79
N THR A 47 5.96 -8.38 -12.03
CA THR A 47 6.07 -8.54 -10.58
C THR A 47 7.15 -9.56 -10.20
N LYS A 48 7.24 -10.70 -10.90
CA LYS A 48 8.31 -11.68 -10.65
C LYS A 48 9.69 -11.10 -10.96
N ASN A 49 9.83 -10.34 -12.05
CA ASN A 49 11.10 -9.70 -12.41
C ASN A 49 11.52 -8.64 -11.39
N LEU A 50 10.57 -7.85 -10.87
CA LEU A 50 10.80 -6.91 -9.77
C LEU A 50 11.42 -7.59 -8.56
N TYR A 51 10.79 -8.66 -8.07
CA TYR A 51 11.28 -9.33 -6.87
C TYR A 51 12.53 -10.16 -7.13
N GLN A 52 12.71 -10.73 -8.33
CA GLN A 52 13.97 -11.36 -8.70
C GLN A 52 15.12 -10.35 -8.66
N TRP A 53 14.93 -9.18 -9.26
CA TRP A 53 15.93 -8.11 -9.27
C TRP A 53 16.23 -7.63 -7.84
N ASN A 54 15.19 -7.35 -7.05
CA ASN A 54 15.37 -6.87 -5.68
C ASN A 54 16.16 -7.85 -4.80
N GLU A 55 15.89 -9.15 -4.92
CA GLU A 55 16.47 -10.17 -4.04
C GLU A 55 17.84 -10.66 -4.47
N THR A 56 18.23 -10.46 -5.74
CA THR A 56 19.45 -11.08 -6.28
C THR A 56 20.42 -10.10 -6.93
N GLU A 57 19.95 -8.93 -7.36
CA GLU A 57 20.75 -7.96 -8.11
C GLU A 57 20.86 -6.60 -7.41
N SER A 58 19.80 -6.15 -6.74
CA SER A 58 19.78 -4.89 -6.00
C SER A 58 20.76 -4.93 -4.83
N LYS A 59 21.70 -3.99 -4.82
CA LYS A 59 22.74 -3.87 -3.77
C LYS A 59 22.77 -2.51 -3.09
N GLY A 60 22.02 -1.53 -3.61
CA GLY A 60 21.95 -0.19 -3.04
C GLY A 60 21.08 -0.16 -1.79
N GLN A 61 21.51 0.59 -0.78
CA GLN A 61 20.64 1.00 0.31
C GLN A 61 19.77 2.16 -0.15
N ASP A 62 18.52 2.18 0.32
CA ASP A 62 17.59 3.26 0.01
C ASP A 62 17.77 4.39 1.04
N PHE A 63 17.91 5.62 0.55
CA PHE A 63 17.99 6.85 1.37
C PHE A 63 19.17 6.88 2.36
N ASP A 64 20.38 6.54 1.88
CA ASP A 64 21.63 6.70 2.63
C ASP A 64 21.81 8.14 3.14
N VAL A 65 22.42 8.27 4.32
CA VAL A 65 22.61 9.55 5.03
C VAL A 65 24.06 9.82 5.37
N LEU A 66 24.41 11.09 5.54
CA LEU A 66 25.73 11.57 5.89
C LEU A 66 25.73 12.28 7.24
N LEU A 67 26.87 12.18 7.93
CA LEU A 67 27.23 13.08 9.02
C LEU A 67 27.77 14.39 8.47
N LYS A 68 27.53 15.49 9.17
CA LYS A 68 28.15 16.78 8.86
C LYS A 68 29.61 16.79 9.30
N ASN A 69 29.90 16.24 10.48
CA ASN A 69 31.24 16.00 10.99
C ASN A 69 31.36 14.56 11.51
N GLU A 70 32.55 13.96 11.44
CA GLU A 70 32.78 12.55 11.82
C GLU A 70 32.37 12.19 13.25
N ASN A 71 32.35 13.18 14.17
CA ASN A 71 32.01 12.98 15.59
C ASN A 71 30.57 13.39 15.95
N ASP A 72 29.75 13.75 14.97
CA ASP A 72 28.35 14.12 15.24
C ASP A 72 27.54 12.89 15.67
N SER A 73 26.62 13.09 16.61
CA SER A 73 25.72 12.03 17.09
C SER A 73 24.41 11.93 16.30
N VAL A 74 24.23 12.79 15.28
CA VAL A 74 23.02 12.89 14.46
C VAL A 74 23.42 13.04 13.00
N TYR A 75 22.80 12.27 12.12
CA TYR A 75 22.94 12.43 10.68
C TYR A 75 22.29 13.74 10.21
N SER A 76 22.92 14.42 9.26
CA SER A 76 22.52 15.78 8.88
C SER A 76 21.73 15.86 7.58
N GLU A 77 21.97 14.94 6.64
CA GLU A 77 21.40 15.02 5.30
C GLU A 77 21.45 13.68 4.56
N ILE A 78 20.73 13.60 3.43
CA ILE A 78 20.82 12.45 2.51
C ILE A 78 22.13 12.52 1.72
N ASP A 79 22.80 11.37 1.53
CA ASP A 79 23.90 11.24 0.58
C ASP A 79 23.37 11.36 -0.86
N LYS A 80 23.45 12.58 -1.40
CA LYS A 80 22.99 12.87 -2.77
C LYS A 80 23.76 12.10 -3.84
N THR A 81 25.01 11.73 -3.58
CA THR A 81 25.82 10.96 -4.53
C THR A 81 25.37 9.50 -4.56
N ALA A 82 25.17 8.88 -3.39
CA ALA A 82 24.61 7.54 -3.28
C ALA A 82 23.18 7.49 -3.86
N HIS A 83 22.33 8.45 -3.51
CA HIS A 83 20.96 8.54 -4.02
C HIS A 83 20.91 8.68 -5.54
N LYS A 84 21.77 9.49 -6.15
CA LYS A 84 21.85 9.60 -7.61
C LYS A 84 22.20 8.25 -8.26
N LYS A 85 23.16 7.50 -7.70
CA LYS A 85 23.51 6.16 -8.19
C LYS A 85 22.33 5.20 -8.07
N ARG A 86 21.58 5.27 -6.96
CA ARG A 86 20.38 4.46 -6.76
C ARG A 86 19.30 4.77 -7.81
N LEU A 87 19.03 6.04 -8.09
CA LEU A 87 18.11 6.42 -9.17
C LEU A 87 18.56 5.90 -10.55
N GLU A 88 19.86 5.92 -10.84
CA GLU A 88 20.42 5.38 -12.08
C GLU A 88 20.29 3.85 -12.16
N GLU A 89 20.49 3.14 -11.05
CA GLU A 89 20.25 1.71 -10.94
C GLU A 89 18.78 1.37 -11.25
N LEU A 90 17.84 2.05 -10.58
CA LEU A 90 16.40 1.85 -10.79
C LEU A 90 16.00 2.08 -12.26
N ARG A 91 16.49 3.15 -12.89
CA ARG A 91 16.23 3.41 -14.32
C ARG A 91 16.79 2.31 -15.23
N LYS A 92 17.99 1.79 -14.94
CA LYS A 92 18.63 0.75 -15.77
C LYS A 92 17.86 -0.57 -15.79
N THR A 93 17.07 -0.85 -14.76
CA THR A 93 16.23 -2.05 -14.72
C THR A 93 15.14 -2.04 -15.81
N ASN A 94 14.72 -0.84 -16.25
CA ASN A 94 13.55 -0.63 -17.10
C ASN A 94 12.24 -1.22 -16.51
N LEU A 95 12.21 -1.53 -15.21
CA LEU A 95 11.03 -2.06 -14.52
C LEU A 95 10.07 -0.96 -14.06
N PHE A 96 10.56 0.28 -13.93
CA PHE A 96 9.83 1.40 -13.33
C PHE A 96 9.51 2.49 -14.35
N THR A 97 8.35 3.12 -14.20
CA THR A 97 8.02 4.34 -14.94
C THR A 97 8.84 5.51 -14.43
N GLU A 98 8.96 6.57 -15.23
CA GLU A 98 9.66 7.76 -14.74
C GLU A 98 8.87 8.51 -13.65
N ASP A 99 7.55 8.31 -13.60
CA ASP A 99 6.72 8.75 -12.48
C ASP A 99 7.10 8.07 -11.16
N PHE A 100 7.36 6.76 -11.17
CA PHE A 100 7.86 6.05 -9.98
C PHE A 100 9.22 6.62 -9.55
N ILE A 101 10.16 6.80 -10.49
CA ILE A 101 11.50 7.33 -10.22
C ILE A 101 11.43 8.76 -9.66
N ASN A 102 10.57 9.60 -10.24
CA ASN A 102 10.33 10.96 -9.76
C ASN A 102 9.75 10.97 -8.35
N ASN A 103 8.81 10.07 -8.06
CA ASN A 103 8.24 9.94 -6.73
C ASN A 103 9.28 9.45 -5.71
N TYR A 104 10.06 8.42 -6.03
CA TYR A 104 11.18 7.94 -5.20
C TYR A 104 12.16 9.08 -4.89
N ASN A 105 12.50 9.90 -5.89
CA ASN A 105 13.35 11.07 -5.68
C ASN A 105 12.70 12.13 -4.77
N LYS A 106 11.40 12.38 -4.91
CA LYS A 106 10.66 13.32 -4.04
C LYS A 106 10.70 12.88 -2.58
N VAL A 107 10.59 11.58 -2.29
CA VAL A 107 10.71 11.05 -0.93
C VAL A 107 12.08 11.41 -0.33
N ALA A 108 13.17 11.11 -1.05
CA ALA A 108 14.52 11.44 -0.59
C ALA A 108 14.72 12.94 -0.33
N LEU A 109 14.24 13.79 -1.24
CA LEU A 109 14.36 15.25 -1.10
C LEU A 109 13.57 15.77 0.11
N LYS A 110 12.43 15.15 0.42
CA LYS A 110 11.64 15.53 1.59
C LYS A 110 12.31 15.09 2.89
N ILE A 111 12.87 13.88 2.94
CA ILE A 111 13.70 13.41 4.06
C ILE A 111 14.89 14.35 4.27
N ASP A 112 15.62 14.70 3.19
CA ASP A 112 16.76 15.63 3.22
C ASP A 112 16.39 17.00 3.81
N GLU A 113 15.28 17.58 3.37
CA GLU A 113 14.75 18.86 3.86
C GLU A 113 14.45 18.81 5.37
N GLU A 114 13.80 17.74 5.81
CA GLU A 114 13.38 17.61 7.21
C GLU A 114 14.55 17.31 8.15
N MET A 115 15.54 16.52 7.71
CA MET A 115 16.78 16.35 8.45
C MET A 115 17.52 17.68 8.61
N LYS A 116 17.62 18.47 7.55
CA LYS A 116 18.29 19.78 7.58
C LYS A 116 17.60 20.81 8.46
N SER A 117 16.27 20.77 8.51
CA SER A 117 15.48 21.65 9.37
C SER A 117 15.43 21.16 10.84
N GLY A 118 15.81 19.92 11.11
CA GLY A 118 15.69 19.27 12.41
C GLY A 118 14.28 18.73 12.71
N ALA A 119 13.36 18.74 11.74
CA ALA A 119 12.04 18.13 11.87
C ALA A 119 12.11 16.59 11.91
N LEU A 120 13.13 16.00 11.29
CA LEU A 120 13.41 14.57 11.31
C LEU A 120 14.80 14.34 11.90
N VAL A 121 14.88 13.74 13.08
CA VAL A 121 16.15 13.49 13.78
C VAL A 121 16.52 12.03 13.66
N TYR A 122 17.65 11.74 13.01
CA TYR A 122 18.21 10.40 12.91
C TYR A 122 19.53 10.33 13.70
N LYS A 123 19.53 9.68 14.86
CA LYS A 123 20.75 9.53 15.67
C LYS A 123 21.62 8.38 15.17
N VAL A 124 22.92 8.56 15.30
CA VAL A 124 23.90 7.53 14.96
C VAL A 124 23.70 6.30 15.85
N GLY A 125 23.59 5.13 15.22
CA GLY A 125 23.41 3.85 15.90
C GLY A 125 21.95 3.50 16.22
N GLU A 126 21.00 4.41 15.98
CA GLU A 126 19.56 4.07 15.99
C GLU A 126 19.15 3.51 14.62
N LEU A 127 17.93 2.96 14.51
CA LEU A 127 17.34 2.67 13.21
C LEU A 127 16.94 3.98 12.51
N PRO A 128 16.91 4.01 11.17
CA PRO A 128 16.41 5.18 10.46
C PRO A 128 14.99 5.53 10.95
N PRO A 129 14.67 6.83 11.16
CA PRO A 129 13.32 7.28 11.54
C PRO A 129 12.36 7.26 10.35
N TYR A 130 12.65 6.42 9.35
CA TYR A 130 11.91 6.21 8.13
C TYR A 130 12.09 4.75 7.70
N GLY A 131 11.07 4.20 7.04
CA GLY A 131 10.83 2.77 6.99
C GLY A 131 10.22 2.25 8.29
N ASN A 132 9.96 0.96 8.34
CA ASN A 132 9.30 0.27 9.46
C ASN A 132 10.11 -0.93 9.97
N GLY A 133 11.43 -0.88 9.79
CA GLY A 133 12.32 -1.99 10.10
C GLY A 133 12.13 -3.22 9.22
N ALA A 134 11.27 -3.18 8.20
CA ALA A 134 11.12 -4.22 7.17
C ALA A 134 11.78 -3.78 5.86
N ASN A 135 11.99 -4.73 4.94
CA ASN A 135 12.40 -4.42 3.58
C ASN A 135 11.28 -3.66 2.86
N PRO A 136 11.48 -2.40 2.43
CA PRO A 136 10.40 -1.56 1.90
C PRO A 136 9.82 -2.09 0.58
N TRP A 137 10.58 -2.90 -0.18
CA TRP A 137 10.17 -3.44 -1.47
C TRP A 137 9.07 -4.50 -1.37
N CYS A 138 9.05 -5.25 -0.27
CA CYS A 138 8.05 -6.29 0.01
C CYS A 138 7.27 -6.01 1.30
N ASN A 139 7.62 -4.97 2.04
CA ASN A 139 7.15 -4.74 3.42
C ASN A 139 7.21 -6.03 4.26
N CYS A 140 8.37 -6.70 4.22
CA CYS A 140 8.60 -8.01 4.81
C CYS A 140 9.95 -8.07 5.54
N GLN A 141 10.02 -8.84 6.63
CA GLN A 141 11.28 -9.10 7.36
C GLN A 141 12.11 -10.15 6.63
N ASP A 142 11.45 -11.25 6.25
CA ASP A 142 12.01 -12.34 5.49
C ASP A 142 11.16 -12.61 4.25
N ARG A 143 11.79 -13.19 3.22
CA ARG A 143 11.09 -13.77 2.08
C ARG A 143 10.94 -15.28 2.25
N PRO A 144 9.91 -15.90 1.69
CA PRO A 144 9.82 -17.35 1.67
C PRO A 144 10.89 -17.99 0.77
N ASP A 145 11.21 -19.26 1.04
CA ASP A 145 11.93 -20.10 0.08
C ASP A 145 11.14 -20.24 -1.22
N ASN A 146 11.88 -20.34 -2.35
CA ASN A 146 11.32 -20.41 -3.71
C ASN A 146 10.28 -19.31 -3.97
N PHE A 147 10.56 -18.10 -3.48
CA PHE A 147 9.65 -16.96 -3.49
C PHE A 147 8.99 -16.69 -4.85
N LEU A 148 9.73 -16.83 -5.96
CA LEU A 148 9.20 -16.61 -7.31
C LEU A 148 8.03 -17.52 -7.68
N ASP A 149 8.01 -18.77 -7.19
CA ASP A 149 6.95 -19.72 -7.50
C ASP A 149 5.68 -19.41 -6.70
N LYS A 150 5.83 -18.68 -5.60
CA LYS A 150 4.73 -18.29 -4.73
C LYS A 150 4.10 -16.95 -5.08
N ILE A 151 4.76 -16.13 -5.88
CA ILE A 151 4.19 -14.86 -6.36
C ILE A 151 2.96 -15.16 -7.22
N TRP A 152 1.84 -14.57 -6.83
CA TRP A 152 0.63 -14.50 -7.63
C TRP A 152 0.02 -13.11 -7.56
N ILE A 153 -0.77 -12.77 -8.58
CA ILE A 153 -1.46 -11.47 -8.68
C ILE A 153 -2.97 -11.64 -8.67
N MET A 154 -3.68 -10.63 -8.20
CA MET A 154 -5.14 -10.65 -8.07
C MET A 154 -5.74 -9.25 -8.19
N ASN A 155 -7.08 -9.18 -8.25
CA ASN A 155 -7.84 -7.92 -8.22
C ASN A 155 -7.41 -6.89 -9.29
N LEU A 156 -7.11 -7.35 -10.50
CA LEU A 156 -6.70 -6.46 -11.61
C LEU A 156 -7.84 -5.49 -11.96
N LYS A 157 -7.55 -4.19 -11.86
CA LYS A 157 -8.45 -3.08 -12.20
C LYS A 157 -7.77 -2.17 -13.21
N GLN A 158 -8.25 -2.21 -14.45
CA GLN A 158 -7.78 -1.33 -15.53
C GLN A 158 -8.39 0.06 -15.39
N ASP A 159 -7.56 1.09 -15.51
CA ASP A 159 -7.96 2.48 -15.68
C ASP A 159 -7.07 3.14 -16.76
N GLY A 160 -7.65 3.40 -17.93
CA GLY A 160 -6.92 3.91 -19.08
C GLY A 160 -5.75 3.01 -19.49
N GLN A 161 -4.52 3.55 -19.46
CA GLN A 161 -3.28 2.80 -19.73
C GLN A 161 -2.61 2.22 -18.48
N SER A 162 -3.31 2.24 -17.34
CA SER A 162 -2.82 1.74 -16.07
C SER A 162 -3.63 0.57 -15.56
N VAL A 163 -2.99 -0.29 -14.76
CA VAL A 163 -3.64 -1.39 -14.04
C VAL A 163 -3.21 -1.31 -12.59
N SER A 164 -4.18 -1.18 -11.70
CA SER A 164 -3.99 -1.44 -10.27
C SER A 164 -4.26 -2.91 -9.99
N TYR A 165 -3.41 -3.55 -9.21
CA TYR A 165 -3.55 -4.96 -8.85
C TYR A 165 -2.87 -5.25 -7.52
N ASN A 166 -3.25 -6.37 -6.94
CA ASN A 166 -2.65 -6.90 -5.74
C ASN A 166 -1.66 -8.01 -6.08
N TRP A 167 -0.65 -8.20 -5.24
CA TRP A 167 0.22 -9.37 -5.29
C TRP A 167 0.48 -9.92 -3.88
N SER A 168 0.87 -11.19 -3.79
CA SER A 168 1.12 -11.90 -2.53
C SER A 168 2.14 -13.03 -2.72
N TRP A 169 2.81 -13.40 -1.62
CA TRP A 169 3.63 -14.61 -1.49
C TRP A 169 2.82 -15.87 -1.16
N GLY A 170 1.49 -15.77 -1.06
CA GLY A 170 0.64 -16.89 -0.63
C GLY A 170 0.68 -17.20 0.86
N ASP A 171 1.23 -16.28 1.67
CA ASP A 171 1.29 -16.32 3.14
C ASP A 171 0.13 -15.59 3.82
N GLY A 172 -0.81 -15.03 3.03
CA GLY A 172 -1.95 -14.26 3.51
C GLY A 172 -1.71 -12.74 3.53
N LEU A 173 -0.47 -12.28 3.34
CA LEU A 173 -0.16 -10.86 3.16
C LEU A 173 -0.40 -10.46 1.70
N VAL A 174 -0.96 -9.26 1.51
CA VAL A 174 -1.34 -8.75 0.18
C VAL A 174 -0.88 -7.31 0.07
N TYR A 175 -0.23 -6.99 -1.05
CA TYR A 175 0.37 -5.70 -1.30
C TYR A 175 -0.19 -5.07 -2.57
N ASN A 176 -0.27 -3.74 -2.63
CA ASN A 176 -0.84 -3.00 -3.74
C ASN A 176 0.23 -2.50 -4.72
N LEU A 177 -0.02 -2.72 -6.02
CA LEU A 177 0.78 -2.19 -7.12
C LEU A 177 -0.11 -1.44 -8.11
N LYS A 178 0.48 -0.46 -8.79
CA LYS A 178 -0.06 0.09 -10.04
C LYS A 178 1.01 0.00 -11.10
N ALA A 179 0.67 -0.60 -12.24
CA ALA A 179 1.50 -0.59 -13.43
C ALA A 179 0.92 0.36 -14.48
N MET A 180 1.78 0.88 -15.34
CA MET A 180 1.41 1.69 -16.51
C MET A 180 2.14 1.18 -17.74
N LYS A 181 1.48 1.28 -18.90
CA LYS A 181 2.06 0.87 -20.17
C LYS A 181 2.83 2.03 -20.80
N GLU A 182 4.15 1.89 -20.95
CA GLU A 182 5.03 2.83 -21.64
C GLU A 182 5.71 2.10 -22.79
N ASP A 183 5.68 2.65 -24.01
CA ASP A 183 6.29 2.03 -25.20
C ASP A 183 5.89 0.55 -25.40
N ASN A 184 4.62 0.26 -25.12
CA ASN A 184 4.01 -1.08 -25.19
C ASN A 184 4.58 -2.10 -24.17
N GLN A 185 5.29 -1.65 -23.14
CA GLN A 185 5.77 -2.48 -22.02
C GLN A 185 5.11 -2.05 -20.72
N TRP A 186 4.72 -3.03 -19.89
CA TRP A 186 4.23 -2.74 -18.55
C TRP A 186 5.40 -2.41 -17.64
N LYS A 187 5.29 -1.31 -16.88
CA LYS A 187 6.24 -0.90 -15.86
C LYS A 187 5.53 -0.54 -14.57
N ILE A 188 6.21 -0.70 -13.45
CA ILE A 188 5.73 -0.34 -12.12
C ILE A 188 5.67 1.17 -12.01
N ASN A 189 4.47 1.69 -11.75
CA ASN A 189 4.19 3.11 -11.61
C ASN A 189 4.10 3.56 -10.16
N THR A 190 3.45 2.75 -9.32
CA THR A 190 3.43 2.96 -7.86
C THR A 190 3.52 1.63 -7.15
N MET A 191 4.14 1.65 -5.98
CA MET A 191 4.18 0.54 -5.04
C MET A 191 3.67 1.03 -3.69
N GLU A 192 2.88 0.21 -3.01
CA GLU A 192 2.59 0.41 -1.59
C GLU A 192 3.90 0.53 -0.81
N GLY A 193 3.95 1.45 0.16
CA GLY A 193 5.18 1.74 0.90
C GLY A 193 6.03 2.84 0.27
N PHE A 194 5.93 3.07 -1.04
CA PHE A 194 6.75 4.04 -1.76
C PHE A 194 6.10 5.41 -1.91
N ASP A 195 5.76 6.02 -0.78
CA ASP A 195 5.44 7.44 -0.69
C ASP A 195 6.00 7.99 0.62
N TYR A 196 6.15 9.31 0.73
CA TYR A 196 6.84 9.90 1.88
C TYR A 196 6.12 9.58 3.20
N ASN A 197 4.79 9.54 3.22
CA ASN A 197 4.06 9.21 4.45
C ASN A 197 4.22 7.73 4.77
N SER A 198 4.16 6.83 3.80
CA SER A 198 4.45 5.42 4.06
C SER A 198 5.91 5.18 4.47
N PHE A 199 6.88 5.96 3.97
CA PHE A 199 8.27 5.82 4.40
C PHE A 199 8.48 6.42 5.79
N VAL A 200 8.26 7.70 5.98
CA VAL A 200 8.62 8.39 7.23
C VAL A 200 7.57 8.19 8.32
N ARG A 201 6.33 7.86 7.95
CA ARG A 201 5.21 7.63 8.88
C ARG A 201 4.72 6.18 8.90
N SER A 202 5.53 5.21 8.42
CA SER A 202 5.21 3.78 8.64
C SER A 202 5.37 3.31 10.09
N PHE A 203 5.76 4.22 10.99
CA PHE A 203 5.20 4.24 12.33
C PHE A 203 4.10 5.30 12.38
N GLN A 204 2.85 4.87 12.19
CA GLN A 204 1.64 5.61 12.57
C GLN A 204 1.44 6.99 11.91
N LEU A 205 0.38 7.15 11.11
CA LEU A 205 -0.03 8.47 10.60
C LEU A 205 -0.28 9.44 11.77
N SER A 206 0.51 10.52 11.85
CA SER A 206 0.42 11.52 12.92
C SER A 206 -0.89 12.33 12.89
N ASP A 207 -1.51 12.37 11.72
CA ASP A 207 -2.61 13.27 11.39
C ASP A 207 -3.97 12.55 11.37
N ASP A 208 -4.01 11.26 11.71
CA ASP A 208 -5.25 10.50 11.90
C ASP A 208 -5.21 9.66 13.18
N PHE A 209 -6.39 9.14 13.55
CA PHE A 209 -6.59 8.40 14.78
C PHE A 209 -6.07 6.95 14.72
N THR A 210 -5.51 6.48 13.60
CA THR A 210 -5.10 5.08 13.43
C THR A 210 -3.82 4.73 14.20
N GLY A 211 -3.61 3.44 14.41
CA GLY A 211 -2.46 2.86 15.08
C GLY A 211 -2.64 2.61 16.58
N ASN A 212 -1.52 2.58 17.30
CA ASN A 212 -1.43 2.21 18.70
C ASN A 212 -1.56 3.41 19.64
N TRP A 213 -2.48 3.33 20.59
CA TRP A 213 -2.69 4.31 21.65
C TRP A 213 -2.69 3.61 23.00
N GLU A 214 -2.33 4.32 24.06
CA GLU A 214 -2.27 3.72 25.39
C GLU A 214 -2.63 4.72 26.49
N ASN A 215 -3.00 4.17 27.64
CA ASN A 215 -3.22 4.92 28.87
C ASN A 215 -2.47 4.30 30.07
N GLY A 216 -1.47 3.47 29.77
CA GLY A 216 -0.67 2.72 30.74
C GLY A 216 -1.31 1.43 31.26
N LEU A 217 -2.59 1.15 30.96
CA LEU A 217 -3.23 -0.13 31.29
C LEU A 217 -3.68 -0.91 30.06
N VAL A 218 -4.31 -0.23 29.10
CA VAL A 218 -4.78 -0.86 27.86
C VAL A 218 -4.06 -0.23 26.67
N ILE A 219 -3.81 -1.06 25.67
CA ILE A 219 -3.36 -0.62 24.35
C ILE A 219 -4.57 -0.68 23.43
N LEU A 220 -4.84 0.43 22.74
CA LEU A 220 -5.83 0.50 21.68
C LEU A 220 -5.11 0.32 20.35
N HIS A 221 -5.51 -0.68 19.57
CA HIS A 221 -5.11 -0.79 18.17
C HIS A 221 -6.28 -0.34 17.30
N ILE A 222 -6.09 0.78 16.59
CA ILE A 222 -7.15 1.42 15.82
C ILE A 222 -6.83 1.28 14.34
N SER A 223 -7.73 0.64 13.60
CA SER A 223 -7.71 0.57 12.14
C SER A 223 -8.82 1.46 11.55
N GLU A 224 -8.97 1.46 10.22
CA GLU A 224 -10.08 2.17 9.56
C GLU A 224 -11.47 1.62 9.90
N ALA A 225 -11.56 0.37 10.38
CA ALA A 225 -12.84 -0.32 10.60
C ALA A 225 -13.01 -0.88 12.02
N THR A 226 -11.93 -1.01 12.79
CA THR A 226 -11.96 -1.66 14.10
C THR A 226 -11.13 -0.91 15.14
N LEU A 227 -11.58 -1.01 16.38
CA LEU A 227 -10.90 -0.59 17.59
C LEU A 227 -10.72 -1.83 18.46
N ASN A 228 -9.48 -2.24 18.66
CA ASN A 228 -9.13 -3.37 19.50
C ASN A 228 -8.59 -2.88 20.84
N PHE A 229 -9.21 -3.29 21.94
CA PHE A 229 -8.68 -3.12 23.28
C PHE A 229 -7.84 -4.33 23.65
N GLU A 230 -6.52 -4.18 23.68
CA GLU A 230 -5.59 -5.14 24.27
C GLU A 230 -5.44 -4.82 25.77
N TYR A 231 -5.87 -5.75 26.62
CA TYR A 231 -5.74 -5.62 28.08
C TYR A 231 -4.41 -6.17 28.57
N HIS A 232 -4.02 -7.30 27.99
CA HIS A 232 -2.75 -7.99 28.16
C HIS A 232 -2.60 -8.88 26.92
N GLY A 233 -1.38 -9.32 26.58
CA GLY A 233 -1.06 -10.02 25.31
C GLY A 233 -1.76 -11.36 25.03
N GLN A 234 -2.84 -11.69 25.75
CA GLN A 234 -3.71 -12.84 25.53
C GLN A 234 -5.22 -12.50 25.58
N CYS A 235 -5.58 -11.22 25.65
CA CYS A 235 -6.98 -10.82 25.73
C CYS A 235 -7.23 -9.52 24.97
N MET A 236 -7.99 -9.66 23.88
CA MET A 236 -8.37 -8.58 22.99
C MET A 236 -9.90 -8.52 22.84
N TYR A 237 -10.44 -7.31 22.95
CA TYR A 237 -11.84 -7.02 22.64
C TYR A 237 -11.90 -6.14 21.40
N SER A 238 -12.62 -6.61 20.38
CA SER A 238 -12.73 -5.92 19.09
C SER A 238 -14.09 -5.26 18.97
N TYR A 239 -14.06 -3.95 18.65
CA TYR A 239 -15.23 -3.12 18.46
C TYR A 239 -15.21 -2.52 17.05
N PRO A 240 -16.32 -2.59 16.30
CA PRO A 240 -16.44 -1.86 15.04
C PRO A 240 -16.38 -0.35 15.29
N ILE A 241 -15.81 0.39 14.35
CA ILE A 241 -15.84 1.85 14.39
C ILE A 241 -16.71 2.42 13.27
N ARG A 242 -17.29 3.58 13.54
CA ARG A 242 -17.94 4.42 12.55
C ARG A 242 -17.11 5.70 12.39
N LYS A 243 -16.34 5.80 11.32
CA LYS A 243 -15.58 7.00 10.97
C LYS A 243 -16.54 8.17 10.73
N ILE A 244 -16.31 9.29 11.41
CA ILE A 244 -17.05 10.55 11.21
C ILE A 244 -16.28 11.42 10.22
N ASN A 245 -14.97 11.58 10.45
CA ASN A 245 -14.02 12.27 9.59
C ASN A 245 -12.60 11.75 9.92
N ASP A 246 -11.55 12.40 9.41
CA ASP A 246 -10.16 11.93 9.59
C ASP A 246 -9.66 11.98 11.05
N ASN A 247 -10.27 12.82 11.89
CA ASN A 247 -9.88 13.03 13.28
C ASN A 247 -10.91 12.51 14.29
N GLU A 248 -12.08 12.05 13.83
CA GLU A 248 -13.17 11.64 14.69
C GLU A 248 -13.79 10.31 14.25
N PHE A 249 -14.04 9.45 15.23
CA PHE A 249 -14.78 8.22 15.01
C PHE A 249 -15.62 7.88 16.24
N GLU A 250 -16.62 7.01 16.06
CA GLU A 250 -17.36 6.41 17.15
C GLU A 250 -17.05 4.93 17.26
N MET A 251 -16.81 4.50 18.49
CA MET A 251 -16.79 3.09 18.84
C MET A 251 -18.23 2.58 18.94
N ILE A 252 -18.56 1.60 18.11
CA ILE A 252 -19.85 0.90 18.18
C ILE A 252 -19.70 -0.24 19.18
N TRP A 253 -20.62 -0.31 20.14
CA TRP A 253 -20.66 -1.38 21.10
C TRP A 253 -21.05 -2.69 20.39
N ALA A 254 -20.07 -3.46 19.95
CA ALA A 254 -20.28 -4.84 19.53
C ALA A 254 -19.17 -5.66 20.17
N ARG A 255 -19.50 -6.86 20.65
CA ARG A 255 -18.58 -7.67 21.43
C ARG A 255 -18.15 -8.87 20.63
N GLU A 256 -17.04 -8.73 19.91
CA GLU A 256 -16.25 -9.86 19.47
C GLU A 256 -15.06 -9.99 20.43
N MET A 257 -14.96 -11.13 21.09
CA MET A 257 -14.03 -11.35 22.18
C MET A 257 -13.10 -12.51 21.80
N ASP A 258 -11.80 -12.21 21.74
CA ASP A 258 -10.76 -13.23 21.75
C ASP A 258 -10.04 -13.16 23.11
N CYS A 259 -10.72 -13.67 24.14
CA CYS A 259 -10.23 -13.69 25.51
C CYS A 259 -10.60 -14.99 26.22
N LYS A 260 -9.69 -15.45 27.09
CA LYS A 260 -9.97 -16.55 28.01
C LYS A 260 -10.74 -16.12 29.26
N PHE A 261 -10.84 -14.83 29.53
CA PHE A 261 -11.42 -14.28 30.77
C PHE A 261 -12.43 -13.17 30.45
N ASP A 262 -13.55 -13.17 31.18
CA ASP A 262 -14.55 -12.11 31.13
C ASP A 262 -14.01 -10.85 31.80
N ASN A 263 -13.92 -9.75 31.06
CA ASN A 263 -13.50 -8.45 31.57
C ASN A 263 -14.63 -7.69 32.26
N GLY A 264 -15.81 -8.28 32.47
CA GLY A 264 -16.93 -7.65 33.17
C GLY A 264 -17.67 -6.59 32.36
N THR A 265 -17.41 -6.46 31.05
CA THR A 265 -18.16 -5.53 30.17
C THR A 265 -19.65 -5.89 30.09
N ASN A 266 -20.04 -7.12 30.42
CA ASN A 266 -21.44 -7.56 30.47
C ASN A 266 -22.20 -7.09 31.73
N LYS A 267 -21.50 -6.54 32.74
CA LYS A 267 -22.14 -6.10 33.99
C LYS A 267 -23.03 -4.88 33.74
N THR A 268 -24.18 -4.86 34.41
CA THR A 268 -25.14 -3.74 34.34
C THR A 268 -25.01 -2.76 35.51
N PHE A 269 -24.38 -3.18 36.62
CA PHE A 269 -24.22 -2.41 37.86
C PHE A 269 -25.55 -1.89 38.44
N GLY A 270 -26.67 -2.54 38.13
CA GLY A 270 -28.01 -2.09 38.51
C GLY A 270 -28.47 -0.79 37.82
N LEU A 271 -27.76 -0.34 36.78
CA LEU A 271 -28.10 0.87 36.04
C LEU A 271 -29.21 0.59 35.02
N LYS A 272 -30.09 1.58 34.82
CA LYS A 272 -31.12 1.53 33.78
C LYS A 272 -30.56 1.81 32.38
N LYS A 273 -29.50 2.62 32.30
CA LYS A 273 -28.83 2.98 31.05
C LYS A 273 -27.49 2.25 30.97
N VAL A 274 -27.42 1.22 30.14
CA VAL A 274 -26.24 0.37 29.95
C VAL A 274 -25.87 0.28 28.47
N PRO A 275 -24.61 -0.01 28.11
CA PRO A 275 -24.20 -0.17 26.72
C PRO A 275 -25.00 -1.25 25.99
N GLU A 276 -25.54 -0.88 24.82
CA GLU A 276 -26.39 -1.74 23.99
C GLU A 276 -25.67 -2.17 22.71
N ILE A 277 -25.80 -3.44 22.34
CA ILE A 277 -25.14 -3.98 21.13
C ILE A 277 -25.62 -3.20 19.90
N GLY A 278 -24.67 -2.79 19.05
CA GLY A 278 -24.89 -2.02 17.82
C GLY A 278 -25.10 -0.51 18.05
N LYS A 279 -25.06 -0.03 19.29
CA LYS A 279 -25.16 1.41 19.59
C LYS A 279 -23.79 2.03 19.81
N SER A 280 -23.63 3.30 19.46
CA SER A 280 -22.41 4.05 19.77
C SER A 280 -22.19 4.07 21.28
N PHE A 281 -20.97 3.77 21.71
CA PHE A 281 -20.56 3.75 23.11
C PHE A 281 -19.76 4.99 23.50
N ALA A 282 -18.82 5.35 22.65
CA ALA A 282 -17.92 6.48 22.85
C ALA A 282 -17.56 7.14 21.52
N LYS A 283 -17.33 8.44 21.57
CA LYS A 283 -16.74 9.22 20.49
C LYS A 283 -15.29 9.51 20.82
N TYR A 284 -14.42 9.24 19.86
CA TYR A 284 -13.00 9.52 19.94
C TYR A 284 -12.68 10.70 19.04
N LYS A 285 -11.81 11.58 19.52
CA LYS A 285 -11.35 12.76 18.78
C LYS A 285 -9.85 12.96 18.96
N LEU A 286 -9.14 13.00 17.84
CA LEU A 286 -7.74 13.35 17.77
C LEU A 286 -7.56 14.87 17.77
N GLU A 287 -6.89 15.39 18.80
CA GLU A 287 -6.44 16.79 18.88
C GLU A 287 -5.06 16.85 19.52
N ASN A 288 -4.13 17.60 18.91
CA ASN A 288 -2.79 17.85 19.45
C ASN A 288 -2.05 16.55 19.87
N SER A 289 -2.10 15.53 19.00
CA SER A 289 -1.49 14.21 19.24
C SER A 289 -2.03 13.45 20.45
N ARG A 290 -3.23 13.81 20.92
CA ARG A 290 -3.93 13.15 22.01
C ARG A 290 -5.30 12.66 21.54
N LEU A 291 -5.64 11.43 21.89
CA LEU A 291 -6.94 10.85 21.57
C LEU A 291 -7.87 11.04 22.76
N SER A 292 -8.75 12.03 22.67
CA SER A 292 -9.76 12.33 23.68
C SER A 292 -11.02 11.47 23.46
N VAL A 293 -11.70 11.13 24.55
CA VAL A 293 -12.85 10.22 24.53
C VAL A 293 -14.04 10.78 25.29
N GLU A 294 -15.17 10.85 24.60
CA GLU A 294 -16.48 11.14 25.21
C GLU A 294 -17.33 9.87 25.28
N TYR A 295 -17.60 9.40 26.50
CA TYR A 295 -18.47 8.25 26.73
C TYR A 295 -19.95 8.64 26.82
N TYR A 296 -20.81 7.94 26.08
CA TYR A 296 -22.26 8.15 26.11
C TYR A 296 -22.96 7.49 27.30
N TYR A 297 -22.26 6.56 27.96
CA TYR A 297 -22.71 5.80 29.14
C TYR A 297 -21.84 6.14 30.37
N LYS A 298 -21.73 7.43 30.73
CA LYS A 298 -20.83 7.93 31.78
C LYS A 298 -20.98 7.23 33.14
N ASP A 299 -22.21 7.00 33.60
CA ASP A 299 -22.46 6.31 34.87
C ASP A 299 -22.01 4.85 34.84
N TRP A 300 -22.19 4.19 33.69
CA TRP A 300 -21.75 2.81 33.50
C TRP A 300 -20.22 2.73 33.50
N VAL A 301 -19.54 3.64 32.78
CA VAL A 301 -18.07 3.71 32.76
C VAL A 301 -17.53 3.97 34.17
N LYS A 302 -18.14 4.90 34.91
CA LYS A 302 -17.76 5.17 36.31
C LYS A 302 -17.90 3.93 37.19
N LYS A 303 -19.02 3.21 37.07
CA LYS A 303 -19.27 1.99 37.84
C LYS A 303 -18.33 0.85 37.46
N TYR A 304 -18.07 0.67 36.17
CA TYR A 304 -17.08 -0.28 35.67
C TYR A 304 -15.70 -0.01 36.26
N SER A 305 -15.22 1.24 36.22
CA SER A 305 -13.91 1.59 36.76
C SER A 305 -13.81 1.37 38.28
N GLN A 306 -14.92 1.54 39.01
CA GLN A 306 -14.98 1.33 40.47
C GLN A 306 -15.04 -0.15 40.87
N GLU A 307 -15.75 -0.98 40.11
CA GLU A 307 -16.15 -2.33 40.53
C GLU A 307 -15.52 -3.46 39.70
N VAL A 308 -14.83 -3.13 38.60
CA VAL A 308 -14.24 -4.11 37.69
C VAL A 308 -12.75 -3.85 37.50
N GLN A 309 -12.40 -2.76 36.81
CA GLN A 309 -11.00 -2.40 36.60
C GLN A 309 -10.89 -0.92 36.27
N ASP A 310 -10.15 -0.20 37.10
CA ASP A 310 -9.85 1.21 36.88
C ASP A 310 -8.98 1.37 35.63
N LYS A 311 -9.03 2.54 34.99
CA LYS A 311 -8.22 2.91 33.80
C LYS A 311 -8.42 2.09 32.53
N VAL A 312 -9.44 1.24 32.41
CA VAL A 312 -9.77 0.61 31.11
C VAL A 312 -10.39 1.63 30.16
N PHE A 313 -11.41 2.34 30.62
CA PHE A 313 -12.11 3.38 29.88
C PHE A 313 -11.71 4.75 30.42
N THR A 314 -10.67 5.34 29.86
CA THR A 314 -10.16 6.67 30.27
C THR A 314 -10.64 7.78 29.34
N PRO A 315 -10.67 9.04 29.79
CA PRO A 315 -11.05 10.17 28.95
C PRO A 315 -10.00 10.52 27.89
N GLU A 316 -8.79 9.98 28.01
CA GLU A 316 -7.69 10.27 27.09
C GLU A 316 -6.76 9.07 26.94
N TYR A 317 -6.16 8.98 25.76
CA TYR A 317 -5.09 8.07 25.40
C TYR A 317 -3.97 8.86 24.73
N SER A 318 -2.74 8.48 25.04
CA SER A 318 -1.54 8.99 24.38
C SER A 318 -1.14 8.04 23.29
N ARG A 319 -0.50 8.55 22.23
CA ARG A 319 0.06 7.69 21.19
C ARG A 319 1.13 6.79 21.83
N LYS A 320 1.05 5.48 21.60
CA LYS A 320 2.06 4.54 22.09
C LYS A 320 3.33 4.74 21.27
N ILE A 321 4.37 5.26 21.91
CA ILE A 321 5.68 5.37 21.28
C ILE A 321 6.31 4.00 21.40
N GLU A 322 6.58 3.34 20.28
CA GLU A 322 7.33 2.08 20.31
C GLU A 322 8.77 2.40 20.75
N SER A 323 9.05 2.23 22.03
CA SER A 323 10.41 2.23 22.55
C SER A 323 11.00 0.84 22.29
N TYR A 324 11.97 0.75 21.39
CA TYR A 324 12.85 -0.40 21.27
C TYR A 324 14.22 -0.06 21.82
#